data_AF-A0A6B2LL76-F1
#
_entry.id   AF-A0A6B2LL76-F1
#
_cell.length_a   1.000
_cell.length_b   1.000
_cell.length_c   1.000
_cell.angle_alpha   90.00
_cell.angle_beta   90.00
_cell.angle_gamma   90.00
#
_symmetry.space_group_name_H-M   'P 1'
#
loop_
_entity.id
_entity.type
_entity.pdbx_description
1 polymer ?
#
loop_
_entity_poly.entity_id
_entity_poly.type
_entity_poly.pdbx_seq_one_letter_code
_entity_poly.pdbx_strand_id
1 'polypeptide(L)'
;MKKTHSTSAISKAYLTTLKTIKGVAVCVHRCLALVHHHPRYHSIYDERMHRFTKPMQTLTYPSVNDIGKFIQSIDEVFKFPSEVYVTASIYMDRLATISHIHLSIYTWRRILLVAIVVAAKFNIDGALKSGDFVQVFPHVKDIVILEKEFLKHIQFGLFIERLHFSNYYFAVNSMELVA
;
A
#
# COMPACT_ATOMS: atom_id res chain seq x y z
N MET A 1 36.56 6.41 9.91
CA MET A 1 35.89 5.17 10.35
C MET A 1 34.69 4.89 9.46
N LYS A 2 34.83 4.00 8.47
CA LYS A 2 33.69 3.51 7.68
C LYS A 2 32.89 2.54 8.56
N LYS A 3 31.66 2.89 8.95
CA LYS A 3 30.76 1.95 9.62
C LYS A 3 30.42 0.83 8.63
N THR A 4 31.07 -0.31 8.79
CA THR A 4 30.69 -1.57 8.14
C THR A 4 29.34 -1.99 8.71
N HIS A 5 28.24 -1.55 8.09
CA HIS A 5 26.95 -2.16 8.34
C HIS A 5 27.03 -3.62 7.87
N SER A 6 27.00 -4.54 8.84
CA SER A 6 27.18 -5.98 8.63
C SER A 6 26.12 -6.52 7.68
N THR A 7 26.55 -7.28 6.67
CA THR A 7 25.71 -7.95 5.66
C THR A 7 24.55 -8.75 6.28
N SER A 8 24.70 -9.21 7.53
CA SER A 8 23.65 -9.94 8.27
C SER A 8 22.47 -9.08 8.71
N ALA A 9 22.69 -7.79 9.03
CA ALA A 9 21.63 -6.87 9.44
C ALA A 9 20.76 -6.46 8.24
N ILE A 10 21.41 -6.21 7.10
CA ILE A 10 20.74 -5.90 5.83
C ILE A 10 19.86 -7.08 5.38
N SER A 11 20.39 -8.31 5.47
CA SER A 11 19.62 -9.52 5.15
C SER A 11 18.40 -9.69 6.07
N LYS A 12 18.55 -9.47 7.39
CA LYS A 12 17.42 -9.53 8.33
C LYS A 12 16.34 -8.48 8.04
N ALA A 13 16.73 -7.23 7.78
CA ALA A 13 15.79 -6.16 7.45
C ALA A 13 15.00 -6.46 6.16
N TYR A 14 15.69 -7.01 5.15
CA TYR A 14 15.05 -7.45 3.91
C TYR A 14 14.06 -8.61 4.14
N LEU A 15 14.44 -9.62 4.94
CA LEU A 15 13.54 -10.73 5.31
C LEU A 15 12.30 -10.24 6.05
N THR A 16 12.45 -9.28 6.97
CA THR A 16 11.33 -8.63 7.67
C THR A 16 10.41 -7.91 6.69
N THR A 17 10.97 -7.23 5.69
CA THR A 17 10.21 -6.51 4.67
C THR A 17 9.40 -7.48 3.80
N LEU A 18 10.02 -8.56 3.31
CA LEU A 18 9.31 -9.60 2.56
C LEU A 18 8.18 -10.25 3.36
N LYS A 19 8.42 -10.51 4.66
CA LYS A 19 7.39 -11.03 5.56
C LYS A 19 6.22 -10.05 5.71
N THR A 20 6.53 -8.76 5.89
CA THR A 20 5.53 -7.69 5.98
C THR A 20 4.71 -7.59 4.69
N ILE A 21 5.35 -7.58 3.52
CA ILE A 21 4.67 -7.54 2.21
C ILE A 21 3.67 -8.69 2.07
N LYS A 22 4.06 -9.92 2.44
CA LYS A 22 3.15 -11.07 2.44
C LYS A 22 1.95 -10.85 3.37
N GLY A 23 2.19 -10.34 4.57
CA GLY A 23 1.13 -10.05 5.52
C GLY A 23 0.15 -8.98 5.02
N VAL A 24 0.66 -7.91 4.42
CA VAL A 24 -0.16 -6.86 3.79
C VAL A 24 -1.01 -7.44 2.66
N ALA A 25 -0.42 -8.31 1.83
CA ALA A 25 -1.15 -8.96 0.74
C ALA A 25 -2.32 -9.82 1.25
N VAL A 26 -2.13 -10.56 2.35
CA VAL A 26 -3.20 -11.31 3.01
C VAL A 26 -4.27 -10.37 3.57
N CYS A 27 -3.88 -9.27 4.21
CA CYS A 27 -4.79 -8.26 4.74
C CYS A 27 -5.70 -7.68 3.65
N VAL A 28 -5.10 -7.19 2.56
CA VAL A 28 -5.81 -6.63 1.39
C VAL A 28 -6.77 -7.66 0.80
N HIS A 29 -6.34 -8.91 0.63
CA HIS A 29 -7.18 -9.99 0.11
C HIS A 29 -8.39 -10.26 1.01
N ARG A 30 -8.21 -10.26 2.33
CA ARG A 30 -9.31 -10.43 3.29
C ARG A 30 -10.27 -9.24 3.26
N CYS A 31 -9.74 -8.01 3.18
CA CYS A 31 -10.57 -6.81 3.04
C CYS A 31 -11.42 -6.82 1.75
N LEU A 32 -10.90 -7.38 0.66
CA LEU A 32 -11.67 -7.56 -0.59
C LEU A 32 -12.85 -8.53 -0.47
N ALA A 33 -12.81 -9.45 0.50
CA ALA A 33 -13.89 -10.40 0.77
C ALA A 33 -14.96 -9.83 1.72
N LEU A 34 -14.73 -8.65 2.31
CA LEU A 34 -15.68 -8.04 3.22
C LEU A 34 -16.85 -7.41 2.48
N VAL A 35 -18.05 -7.61 3.01
CA VAL A 35 -19.26 -6.92 2.55
C VAL A 35 -19.47 -5.70 3.42
N HIS A 36 -19.57 -4.53 2.79
CA HIS A 36 -19.76 -3.26 3.47
C HIS A 36 -21.14 -2.68 3.20
N HIS A 37 -21.80 -2.19 4.25
CA HIS A 37 -23.06 -1.48 4.13
C HIS A 37 -22.79 0.00 3.82
N HIS A 38 -23.43 0.54 2.77
CA HIS A 38 -23.29 1.94 2.33
C HIS A 38 -21.86 2.39 1.97
N PRO A 39 -21.11 1.64 1.14
CA PRO A 39 -19.78 2.07 0.71
C PRO A 39 -19.87 3.36 -0.10
N ARG A 40 -19.00 4.33 0.19
CA ARG A 40 -18.85 5.52 -0.64
C ARG A 40 -17.96 5.20 -1.84
N TYR A 41 -18.46 5.53 -3.02
CA TYR A 41 -17.73 5.41 -4.27
C TYR A 41 -17.04 6.72 -4.63
N HIS A 42 -15.79 6.64 -5.07
CA HIS A 42 -15.07 7.78 -5.62
C HIS A 42 -14.28 7.36 -6.86
N SER A 43 -14.56 7.98 -8.00
CA SER A 43 -14.06 7.56 -9.32
C SER A 43 -12.54 7.55 -9.41
N ILE A 44 -11.84 8.43 -8.69
CA ILE A 44 -10.36 8.51 -8.68
C ILE A 44 -9.68 7.18 -8.31
N TYR A 45 -10.37 6.31 -7.58
CA TYR A 45 -9.87 4.99 -7.20
C TYR A 45 -10.28 3.90 -8.19
N ASP A 46 -11.22 4.15 -9.11
CA ASP A 46 -11.74 3.15 -10.04
C ASP A 46 -10.81 2.98 -11.25
N GLU A 47 -10.23 1.79 -11.39
CA GLU A 47 -9.32 1.45 -12.47
C GLU A 47 -9.99 1.41 -13.85
N ARG A 48 -11.31 1.31 -13.93
CA ARG A 48 -12.04 1.39 -15.20
C ARG A 48 -12.01 2.81 -15.75
N MET A 49 -12.00 3.79 -14.84
CA MET A 49 -11.91 5.23 -15.14
C MET A 49 -10.44 5.68 -15.25
N HIS A 50 -9.58 5.17 -14.36
CA HIS A 50 -8.16 5.56 -14.26
C HIS A 50 -7.25 4.33 -14.35
N ARG A 51 -6.96 3.88 -15.57
CA ARG A 51 -6.32 2.58 -15.83
C ARG A 51 -4.90 2.47 -15.29
N PHE A 52 -4.59 1.28 -14.74
CA PHE A 52 -3.24 0.90 -14.32
C PHE A 52 -2.38 0.31 -15.46
N THR A 53 -3.00 -0.32 -16.46
CA THR A 53 -2.33 -1.01 -17.57
C THR A 53 -3.07 -0.83 -18.90
N LYS A 54 -2.37 -1.07 -20.02
CA LYS A 54 -2.97 -1.30 -21.36
C LYS A 54 -2.49 -2.65 -21.91
N PRO A 55 -3.33 -3.46 -22.59
CA PRO A 55 -4.78 -3.30 -22.84
C PRO A 55 -5.64 -3.52 -21.58
N MET A 56 -6.97 -3.36 -21.67
CA MET A 56 -7.90 -3.66 -20.57
C MET A 56 -7.72 -5.12 -20.14
N GLN A 57 -7.02 -5.35 -19.02
CA GLN A 57 -7.07 -6.65 -18.36
C GLN A 57 -8.46 -6.83 -17.77
N THR A 58 -9.01 -8.04 -17.92
CA THR A 58 -10.16 -8.49 -17.14
C THR A 58 -9.80 -8.36 -15.67
N LEU A 59 -10.49 -7.47 -14.98
CA LEU A 59 -10.31 -7.24 -13.54
C LEU A 59 -10.92 -8.43 -12.80
N THR A 60 -10.10 -9.46 -12.60
CA THR A 60 -10.45 -10.65 -11.81
C THR A 60 -10.26 -10.37 -10.33
N TYR A 61 -10.91 -11.17 -9.49
CA TYR A 61 -10.65 -11.15 -8.05
C TYR A 61 -9.17 -11.51 -7.83
N PRO A 62 -8.36 -10.63 -7.20
CA PRO A 62 -6.92 -10.86 -7.09
C PRO A 62 -6.63 -11.90 -6.02
N SER A 63 -5.70 -12.82 -6.29
CA SER A 63 -5.16 -13.71 -5.25
C SER A 63 -4.19 -12.94 -4.33
N VAL A 64 -3.88 -13.51 -3.17
CA VAL A 64 -2.82 -12.98 -2.29
C VAL A 64 -1.50 -12.85 -3.04
N ASN A 65 -1.20 -13.76 -3.96
CA ASN A 65 0.02 -13.71 -4.77
C ASN A 65 0.01 -12.53 -5.75
N ASP A 66 -1.13 -12.20 -6.34
CA ASP A 66 -1.25 -11.06 -7.26
C ASP A 66 -1.03 -9.73 -6.52
N ILE A 67 -1.59 -9.61 -5.32
CA ILE A 67 -1.39 -8.44 -4.46
C ILE A 67 0.08 -8.38 -3.99
N GLY A 68 0.66 -9.51 -3.61
CA GLY A 68 2.07 -9.61 -3.23
C GLY A 68 3.01 -9.16 -4.35
N LYS A 69 2.80 -9.65 -5.58
CA LYS A 69 3.56 -9.24 -6.77
C LYS A 69 3.41 -7.76 -7.07
N PHE A 70 2.20 -7.21 -6.89
CA PHE A 70 1.97 -5.78 -7.04
C PHE A 70 2.84 -4.96 -6.08
N ILE A 71 2.85 -5.30 -4.79
CA ILE A 71 3.69 -4.61 -3.80
C ILE A 71 5.17 -4.83 -4.10
N GLN A 72 5.58 -6.04 -4.48
CA GLN A 72 6.96 -6.37 -4.85
C GLN A 72 7.46 -5.53 -6.04
N SER A 73 6.62 -5.24 -7.04
CA SER A 73 7.02 -4.39 -8.16
C SER A 73 7.44 -2.98 -7.73
N ILE A 74 6.86 -2.46 -6.63
CA ILE A 74 7.26 -1.19 -6.02
C ILE A 74 8.55 -1.37 -5.23
N ASP A 75 8.61 -2.42 -4.41
CA ASP A 75 9.78 -2.73 -3.57
C ASP A 75 11.05 -2.99 -4.38
N GLU A 76 10.92 -3.59 -5.56
CA GLU A 76 12.03 -3.86 -6.48
C GLU A 76 12.77 -2.59 -6.89
N VAL A 77 12.06 -1.48 -7.03
CA VAL A 77 12.63 -0.20 -7.46
C VAL A 77 13.03 0.67 -6.27
N PHE A 78 12.17 0.76 -5.26
CA PHE A 78 12.36 1.74 -4.18
C PHE A 78 12.98 1.17 -2.90
N LYS A 79 12.95 -0.15 -2.70
CA LYS A 79 13.54 -0.84 -1.53
C LYS A 79 13.08 -0.24 -0.20
N PHE A 80 11.78 0.00 -0.07
CA PHE A 80 11.23 0.63 1.13
C PHE A 80 11.35 -0.28 2.35
N PRO A 81 11.57 0.29 3.54
CA PRO A 81 11.61 -0.49 4.77
C PRO A 81 10.19 -0.93 5.17
N SER A 82 10.08 -1.93 6.04
CA SER A 82 8.78 -2.56 6.39
C SER A 82 7.77 -1.58 6.98
N GLU A 83 8.24 -0.54 7.66
CA GLU A 83 7.47 0.53 8.26
C GLU A 83 6.55 1.22 7.24
N VAL A 84 7.02 1.40 6.00
CA VAL A 84 6.22 2.01 4.92
C VAL A 84 4.97 1.18 4.64
N TYR A 85 5.10 -0.14 4.55
CA TYR A 85 3.99 -1.03 4.22
C TYR A 85 3.00 -1.17 5.40
N VAL A 86 3.50 -1.14 6.64
CA VAL A 86 2.65 -1.11 7.83
C VAL A 86 1.87 0.21 7.92
N THR A 87 2.54 1.35 7.71
CA THR A 87 1.89 2.68 7.66
C THR A 87 0.85 2.74 6.54
N ALA A 88 1.13 2.20 5.36
CA ALA A 88 0.17 2.13 4.27
C ALA A 88 -1.10 1.35 4.66
N SER A 89 -0.95 0.27 5.43
CA SER A 89 -2.07 -0.54 5.92
C SER A 89 -2.96 0.27 6.88
N ILE A 90 -2.34 1.05 7.77
CA ILE A 90 -3.05 1.97 8.68
C ILE A 90 -3.77 3.05 7.89
N TYR A 91 -3.17 3.61 6.84
CA TYR A 91 -3.82 4.63 6.01
C TYR A 91 -5.00 4.08 5.20
N MET A 92 -4.94 2.82 4.74
CA MET A 92 -6.10 2.17 4.13
C MET A 92 -7.23 1.94 5.14
N ASP A 93 -6.92 1.56 6.38
CA ASP A 93 -7.92 1.43 7.44
C ASP A 93 -8.57 2.78 7.77
N ARG A 94 -7.78 3.86 7.83
CA ARG A 94 -8.29 5.24 7.97
C ARG A 94 -9.21 5.63 6.82
N LEU A 95 -8.87 5.27 5.59
CA LEU A 95 -9.73 5.52 4.43
C LEU A 95 -11.10 4.82 4.60
N ALA A 96 -11.09 3.56 5.03
CA ALA A 96 -12.30 2.77 5.26
C ALA A 96 -13.14 3.28 6.44
N THR A 97 -12.50 3.69 7.53
CA THR A 97 -13.19 4.09 8.77
C THR A 97 -13.67 5.55 8.76
N ILE A 98 -12.89 6.47 8.18
CA ILE A 98 -13.20 7.91 8.16
C ILE A 98 -14.10 8.25 6.97
N SER A 99 -13.77 7.71 5.79
CA SER A 99 -14.44 8.07 4.54
C SER A 99 -15.44 7.02 4.04
N HIS A 100 -15.53 5.85 4.68
CA HIS A 100 -16.36 4.73 4.21
C HIS A 100 -16.03 4.29 2.78
N ILE A 101 -14.78 4.47 2.36
CA ILE A 101 -14.29 4.04 1.04
C ILE A 101 -13.54 2.73 1.24
N HIS A 102 -14.10 1.65 0.71
CA HIS A 102 -13.61 0.29 0.89
C HIS A 102 -12.92 -0.25 -0.36
N LEU A 103 -12.11 -1.29 -0.18
CA LEU A 103 -11.47 -1.98 -1.30
C LEU A 103 -12.51 -2.75 -2.12
N SER A 104 -12.28 -2.79 -3.43
CA SER A 104 -13.02 -3.61 -4.38
C SER A 104 -12.08 -4.13 -5.45
N ILE A 105 -12.53 -5.08 -6.26
CA ILE A 105 -11.78 -5.60 -7.41
C ILE A 105 -11.37 -4.51 -8.42
N TYR A 106 -12.05 -3.36 -8.40
CA TYR A 106 -11.79 -2.22 -9.28
C TYR A 106 -10.97 -1.11 -8.64
N THR A 107 -10.75 -1.13 -7.32
CA THR A 107 -10.16 0.00 -6.58
C THR A 107 -8.88 -0.34 -5.83
N TRP A 108 -8.61 -1.62 -5.59
CA TRP A 108 -7.57 -2.04 -4.66
C TRP A 108 -6.16 -1.60 -5.07
N ARG A 109 -5.77 -1.64 -6.35
CA ARG A 109 -4.42 -1.21 -6.76
C ARG A 109 -4.24 0.28 -6.60
N ARG A 110 -5.24 1.08 -6.98
CA ARG A 110 -5.16 2.54 -6.85
C ARG A 110 -5.05 2.95 -5.38
N ILE A 111 -5.88 2.35 -4.52
CA ILE A 111 -5.88 2.64 -3.07
C ILE A 111 -4.56 2.18 -2.42
N LEU A 112 -4.12 0.94 -2.71
CA LEU A 112 -2.88 0.41 -2.15
C LEU A 112 -1.65 1.20 -2.61
N LEU A 113 -1.58 1.56 -3.90
CA LEU A 113 -0.50 2.40 -4.42
C LEU A 113 -0.42 3.72 -3.68
N VAL A 114 -1.53 4.47 -3.61
CA VAL A 114 -1.50 5.81 -3.01
C VAL A 114 -1.23 5.76 -1.51
N ALA A 115 -1.71 4.73 -0.81
CA ALA A 115 -1.39 4.51 0.59
C ALA A 115 0.12 4.29 0.79
N ILE A 116 0.77 3.50 -0.08
CA ILE A 116 2.23 3.28 -0.07
C ILE A 116 2.97 4.58 -0.41
N VAL A 117 2.54 5.34 -1.41
CA VAL A 117 3.15 6.62 -1.79
C VAL A 117 3.15 7.60 -0.61
N VAL A 118 2.00 7.78 0.03
CA VAL A 118 1.85 8.70 1.17
C VAL A 118 2.67 8.20 2.37
N ALA A 119 2.64 6.90 2.65
CA ALA A 119 3.44 6.29 3.72
C ALA A 119 4.95 6.44 3.50
N ALA A 120 5.42 6.22 2.27
CA ALA A 120 6.83 6.36 1.92
C ALA A 120 7.30 7.80 2.09
N LYS A 121 6.52 8.77 1.60
CA LYS A 121 6.84 10.19 1.74
C LYS A 121 6.83 10.68 3.19
N PHE A 122 5.99 10.09 4.04
CA PHE A 122 5.93 10.45 5.45
C PHE A 122 7.06 9.84 6.27
N ASN A 123 7.43 8.59 5.98
CA ASN A 123 8.40 7.84 6.78
C ASN A 123 9.86 7.98 6.29
N ILE A 124 10.08 8.33 5.02
CA ILE A 124 11.43 8.41 4.45
C ILE A 124 11.82 9.87 4.35
N ASP A 125 12.91 10.23 5.04
CA ASP A 125 13.58 11.51 4.90
C ASP A 125 14.20 11.61 3.49
N GLY A 126 13.45 12.18 2.53
CA GLY A 126 13.93 12.25 1.15
C GLY A 126 13.07 13.08 0.22
N ALA A 127 13.64 13.39 -0.96
CA ALA A 127 12.99 14.13 -2.04
C ALA A 127 12.01 13.28 -2.87
N LEU A 128 11.43 12.22 -2.29
CA LEU A 128 10.51 11.32 -2.98
C LEU A 128 9.27 12.09 -3.42
N LYS A 129 9.02 12.09 -4.74
CA LYS A 129 7.85 12.70 -5.34
C LYS A 129 6.92 11.61 -5.82
N SER A 130 5.63 11.91 -5.78
CA SER A 130 4.59 11.00 -6.27
C SER A 130 4.79 10.69 -7.75
N GLY A 131 5.34 11.64 -8.52
CA GLY A 131 5.73 11.43 -9.92
C GLY A 131 6.82 10.37 -10.14
N ASP A 132 7.63 10.05 -9.13
CA ASP A 132 8.70 9.06 -9.26
C ASP A 132 8.13 7.64 -9.48
N PHE A 133 6.91 7.39 -9.01
CA PHE A 133 6.22 6.10 -9.18
C PHE A 133 5.77 5.83 -10.63
N VAL A 134 5.81 6.83 -11.51
CA VAL A 134 5.55 6.65 -12.95
C VAL A 134 6.60 5.72 -13.57
N GLN A 135 7.80 5.59 -12.98
CA GLN A 135 8.80 4.62 -13.43
C GLN A 135 8.36 3.16 -13.23
N VAL A 136 7.54 2.89 -12.21
CA VAL A 136 6.99 1.56 -11.91
C VAL A 136 5.65 1.37 -12.63
N PHE A 137 4.81 2.40 -12.65
CA PHE A 137 3.50 2.38 -13.27
C PHE A 137 3.32 3.52 -14.29
N PRO A 138 3.86 3.38 -15.53
CA PRO A 138 3.87 4.45 -16.54
C PRO A 138 2.49 4.96 -16.96
N HIS A 139 1.44 4.17 -16.73
CA HIS A 139 0.07 4.53 -17.09
C HIS A 139 -0.66 5.35 -16.02
N VAL A 140 -0.15 5.40 -14.79
CA VAL A 140 -0.77 6.13 -13.67
C VAL A 140 -0.28 7.58 -13.64
N LYS A 141 -0.65 8.34 -14.68
CA LYS A 141 -0.21 9.75 -14.86
C LYS A 141 -0.83 10.72 -13.86
N ASP A 142 -1.94 10.33 -13.24
CA ASP A 142 -2.72 11.14 -12.32
C ASP A 142 -2.38 10.90 -10.85
N ILE A 143 -1.22 10.30 -10.56
CA ILE A 143 -0.83 9.92 -9.20
C ILE A 143 -0.78 11.10 -8.22
N VAL A 144 -0.43 12.30 -8.68
CA VAL A 144 -0.42 13.52 -7.86
C VAL A 144 -1.84 13.91 -7.45
N ILE A 145 -2.82 13.76 -8.35
CA ILE A 145 -4.23 14.02 -8.05
C ILE A 145 -4.77 12.95 -7.11
N LEU A 146 -4.44 11.68 -7.38
CA LEU A 146 -4.79 10.54 -6.55
C LEU A 146 -4.29 10.73 -5.11
N GLU A 147 -3.04 11.16 -4.93
CA GLU A 147 -2.46 11.49 -3.63
C GLU A 147 -3.25 12.59 -2.92
N LYS A 148 -3.51 13.70 -3.61
CA LYS A 148 -4.24 14.84 -3.05
C LYS A 148 -5.63 14.43 -2.55
N GLU A 149 -6.37 13.66 -3.33
CA GLU A 149 -7.71 13.19 -2.92
C GLU A 149 -7.62 12.18 -1.77
N PHE A 150 -6.64 11.28 -1.79
CA PHE A 150 -6.42 10.34 -0.68
C PHE A 150 -6.12 11.07 0.64
N LEU A 151 -5.24 12.08 0.63
CA LEU A 151 -4.94 12.89 1.80
C LEU A 151 -6.19 13.57 2.37
N LYS A 152 -7.06 14.11 1.51
CA LYS A 152 -8.35 14.68 1.95
C LYS A 152 -9.25 13.63 2.59
N HIS A 153 -9.35 12.43 2.00
CA HIS A 153 -10.22 11.36 2.51
C HIS A 153 -9.73 10.78 3.85
N ILE A 154 -8.42 10.80 4.13
CA ILE A 154 -7.89 10.48 5.46
C ILE A 154 -7.78 11.71 6.37
N GLN A 155 -8.35 12.85 5.96
CA GLN A 155 -8.35 14.13 6.68
C GLN A 155 -6.95 14.61 7.08
N PHE A 156 -5.94 14.34 6.25
CA PHE A 156 -4.53 14.62 6.52
C PHE A 156 -4.00 14.00 7.82
N GLY A 157 -4.72 13.02 8.38
CA GLY A 157 -4.31 12.26 9.55
C GLY A 157 -3.16 11.34 9.18
N LEU A 158 -1.93 11.87 9.17
CA LEU A 158 -0.71 11.12 8.85
C LEU A 158 0.01 10.62 10.08
N PHE A 159 -0.09 11.35 11.20
CA PHE A 159 0.52 10.95 12.47
C PHE A 159 -0.04 9.61 12.95
N ILE A 160 0.85 8.75 13.45
CA ILE A 160 0.51 7.44 13.99
C ILE A 160 1.19 7.31 15.34
N GLU A 161 0.40 7.01 16.36
CA GLU A 161 0.94 6.72 17.69
C GLU A 161 1.74 5.41 17.68
N ARG A 162 2.85 5.36 18.43
CA ARG A 162 3.73 4.18 18.49
C ARG A 162 3.00 2.89 18.87
N LEU A 163 2.09 2.94 19.84
CA LEU A 163 1.33 1.75 20.25
C LEU A 163 0.43 1.26 19.12
N HIS A 164 -0.27 2.17 18.45
CA HIS A 164 -1.12 1.85 17.31
C HIS A 164 -0.30 1.25 16.16
N PHE A 165 0.86 1.83 15.85
CA PHE A 165 1.79 1.28 14.88
C PHE A 165 2.24 -0.14 15.25
N SER A 166 2.68 -0.37 16.49
CA SER A 166 3.14 -1.69 16.95
C SER A 166 2.07 -2.76 16.81
N ASN A 167 0.82 -2.44 17.14
CA ASN A 167 -0.31 -3.37 17.00
C ASN A 167 -0.49 -3.81 15.53
N TYR A 168 -0.44 -2.85 14.60
CA TYR A 168 -0.49 -3.13 13.17
C TYR A 168 0.72 -3.91 12.69
N TYR A 169 1.92 -3.54 13.12
CA TYR A 169 3.16 -4.24 12.77
C TYR A 169 3.09 -5.72 13.16
N PHE A 170 2.69 -6.02 14.39
CA PHE A 170 2.56 -7.40 14.86
C PHE A 170 1.44 -8.13 14.13
N ALA A 171 0.26 -7.52 13.96
CA ALA A 171 -0.87 -8.14 13.29
C ALA A 171 -0.55 -8.51 11.83
N VAL A 172 0.06 -7.58 11.07
CA VAL A 172 0.49 -7.82 9.68
C VAL A 172 1.53 -8.93 9.63
N ASN A 173 2.54 -8.90 10.52
CA ASN A 173 3.59 -9.90 10.55
C ASN A 173 3.16 -11.25 11.17
N SER A 174 1.96 -11.37 11.72
CA SER A 174 1.39 -12.66 12.13
C SER A 174 0.41 -13.22 11.10
N MET A 175 0.14 -12.51 10.00
CA MET A 175 -0.74 -13.02 8.95
C MET A 175 -0.01 -14.07 8.13
N GLU A 176 -0.45 -15.32 8.26
CA GLU A 176 -0.04 -16.43 7.39
C GLU A 176 -1.18 -16.77 6.43
N LEU A 177 -0.81 -17.28 5.25
CA LEU A 177 -1.74 -17.98 4.38
C LEU A 177 -2.17 -19.24 5.12
N VAL A 178 -3.42 -19.31 5.56
CA VAL A 178 -3.99 -20.59 5.99
C VAL A 178 -4.14 -21.40 4.71
N ALA A 179 -3.35 -22.48 4.60
CA ALA A 179 -3.34 -23.40 3.47
C ALA A 179 -4.68 -24.14 3.33
#